data_AF-A0A536YKP2-F1
#
_entry.id   AF-A0A536YKP2-F1
#
_cell.length_a   1.000
_cell.length_b   1.000
_cell.length_c   1.000
_cell.angle_alpha   90.00
_cell.angle_beta   90.00
_cell.angle_gamma   90.00
#
_symmetry.space_group_name_H-M   'P 1'
#
loop_
_entity.id
_entity.type
_entity.pdbx_description
1 polymer ?
#
loop_
_entity_poly.entity_id
_entity_poly.type
_entity_poly.pdbx_seq_one_letter_code
_entity_poly.pdbx_strand_id
1 'polypeptide(L)'
;MYFKHFGLKAQPFQLTPDIGFLFMSEAHTRAKAYMDYTVWNREGFVVITGEIGCGKTTLIQKVLSELDENVVVAKIFQTQLDEVEFLQAMLVDFGLSPFNAKKVELLDMLNTFLLEQFVQGKQIVLIVDDAHNLSTKV
;
A
#
# COMPACT_ATOMS: atom_id res chain seq x y z
N MET A 1 -24.34 5.00 25.57
CA MET A 1 -24.59 5.99 26.65
C MET A 1 -23.65 7.20 26.54
N TYR A 2 -22.34 7.01 26.29
CA TYR A 2 -21.37 8.10 26.08
C TYR A 2 -21.62 8.91 24.78
N PHE A 3 -21.91 8.28 23.64
CA PHE A 3 -22.10 9.00 22.36
C PHE A 3 -23.20 10.05 22.39
N LYS A 4 -24.37 9.72 22.97
CA LYS A 4 -25.49 10.67 23.12
C LYS A 4 -25.15 11.81 24.09
N HIS A 5 -24.36 11.56 25.13
CA HIS A 5 -23.95 12.58 26.10
C HIS A 5 -23.00 13.61 25.48
N PHE A 6 -22.07 13.18 24.62
CA PHE A 6 -21.08 14.05 23.96
C PHE A 6 -21.46 14.46 22.53
N GLY A 7 -22.65 14.09 22.05
CA GLY A 7 -23.09 14.38 20.68
C GLY A 7 -22.27 13.69 19.58
N LEU A 8 -21.58 12.59 19.91
CA LEU A 8 -20.73 11.87 18.96
C LEU A 8 -21.56 10.97 18.06
N LYS A 9 -21.20 10.93 16.77
CA LYS A 9 -21.83 10.07 15.75
C LYS A 9 -21.16 8.71 15.59
N ALA A 10 -19.93 8.58 16.09
CA ALA A 10 -19.13 7.37 16.02
C ALA A 10 -18.25 7.24 17.28
N GLN A 11 -17.62 6.08 17.44
CA GLN A 11 -16.68 5.85 18.53
C GLN A 11 -15.41 6.69 18.33
N PRO A 12 -15.04 7.57 19.28
CA PRO A 12 -13.77 8.30 19.20
C PRO A 12 -12.61 7.37 19.63
N PHE A 13 -11.39 7.70 19.19
CA PHE A 13 -10.15 7.02 19.57
C PHE A 13 -10.14 5.51 19.28
N GLN A 14 -10.65 5.11 18.12
CA GLN A 14 -10.53 3.72 17.66
C GLN A 14 -9.05 3.39 17.39
N LEU A 15 -8.67 2.14 17.65
CA LEU A 15 -7.31 1.65 17.39
C LEU A 15 -7.01 1.59 15.89
N THR A 16 -8.02 1.26 15.08
CA THR A 16 -7.90 1.23 13.63
C THR A 16 -8.29 2.59 13.06
N PRO A 17 -7.45 3.20 12.20
CA PRO A 17 -7.81 4.43 11.52
C PRO A 17 -9.05 4.24 10.64
N ASP A 18 -9.94 5.24 10.63
CA ASP A 18 -11.10 5.28 9.76
C ASP A 18 -10.89 6.38 8.69
N ILE A 19 -10.80 5.96 7.43
CA ILE A 19 -10.59 6.86 6.28
C ILE A 19 -11.71 7.91 6.13
N GLY A 20 -12.92 7.65 6.66
CA GLY A 20 -14.03 8.60 6.67
C GLY A 20 -13.80 9.81 7.58
N PHE A 21 -12.86 9.72 8.53
CA PHE A 21 -12.46 10.81 9.40
C PHE A 21 -11.12 11.43 9.02
N LEU A 22 -10.53 11.05 7.88
CA LEU A 22 -9.26 11.62 7.41
C LEU A 22 -9.42 13.12 7.12
N PHE A 23 -8.71 13.96 7.88
CA PHE A 23 -8.63 15.38 7.60
C PHE A 23 -7.61 15.65 6.49
N MET A 24 -8.11 16.06 5.32
CA MET A 24 -7.27 16.39 4.17
C MET A 24 -6.63 17.76 4.33
N SER A 25 -5.53 17.82 5.10
CA SER A 25 -4.69 19.04 5.15
C SER A 25 -4.10 19.36 3.78
N GLU A 26 -3.49 20.54 3.62
CA GLU A 26 -2.79 20.88 2.37
C GLU A 26 -1.68 19.87 2.04
N ALA A 27 -0.96 19.37 3.05
CA ALA A 27 0.11 18.38 2.87
C ALA A 27 -0.46 17.03 2.42
N HIS A 28 -1.54 16.56 3.05
CA HIS A 28 -2.22 15.31 2.66
C HIS A 28 -2.80 15.40 1.25
N THR A 29 -3.42 16.54 0.91
CA THR A 29 -3.99 16.78 -0.42
C THR A 29 -2.91 16.74 -1.49
N ARG A 30 -1.76 17.37 -1.24
CA ARG A 30 -0.63 17.35 -2.17
C ARG A 30 -0.03 15.96 -2.32
N ALA A 31 0.20 15.25 -1.22
CA ALA A 31 0.71 13.88 -1.24
C ALA A 31 -0.23 12.93 -2.00
N LYS A 32 -1.54 13.07 -1.79
CA LYS A 32 -2.55 12.31 -2.56
C LYS A 32 -2.47 12.60 -4.05
N ALA A 33 -2.45 13.88 -4.44
CA ALA A 33 -2.38 14.26 -5.85
C ALA A 33 -1.13 13.69 -6.55
N TYR A 34 0.01 13.64 -5.85
CA TYR A 34 1.20 12.99 -6.38
C TYR A 34 1.02 11.47 -6.55
N MET A 35 0.46 10.78 -5.55
CA MET A 35 0.20 9.34 -5.67
C MET A 35 -0.79 9.02 -6.81
N ASP A 36 -1.90 9.77 -6.90
CA ASP A 36 -2.90 9.63 -7.97
C ASP A 36 -2.24 9.83 -9.34
N TYR A 37 -1.41 10.86 -9.48
CA TYR A 37 -0.68 11.14 -10.72
C TYR A 37 0.35 10.06 -11.06
N THR A 38 1.12 9.56 -10.09
CA THR A 38 2.07 8.44 -10.29
C THR A 38 1.35 7.20 -10.80
N VAL A 39 0.18 6.88 -10.23
CA VAL A 39 -0.65 5.78 -10.70
C VAL A 39 -1.15 6.06 -12.12
N TRP A 40 -1.81 7.18 -12.39
CA TRP A 40 -2.35 7.46 -13.73
C TRP A 40 -1.30 7.49 -14.84
N ASN A 41 -0.14 8.10 -14.61
CA ASN A 41 0.90 8.22 -15.63
C ASN A 41 1.83 7.00 -15.68
N ARG A 42 1.67 6.01 -14.80
CA ARG A 42 2.60 4.88 -14.65
C ARG A 42 4.04 5.36 -14.43
N GLU A 43 4.20 6.45 -13.68
CA GLU A 43 5.53 6.95 -13.32
C GLU A 43 6.15 6.06 -12.23
N GLY A 44 7.47 5.92 -12.26
CA GLY A 44 8.15 4.77 -11.64
C GLY A 44 7.99 4.60 -10.13
N PHE A 45 8.19 5.65 -9.32
CA PHE A 45 8.25 5.50 -7.86
C PHE A 45 7.90 6.82 -7.13
N VAL A 46 7.16 6.70 -6.03
CA VAL A 46 6.79 7.82 -5.16
C VAL A 46 7.13 7.50 -3.72
N VAL A 47 7.69 8.48 -3.00
CA VAL A 47 7.99 8.37 -1.57
C VAL A 47 7.19 9.42 -0.82
N ILE A 48 6.41 8.97 0.15
CA ILE A 48 5.71 9.85 1.08
C ILE A 48 6.42 9.83 2.43
N THR A 49 6.90 10.99 2.86
CA THR A 49 7.56 11.17 4.15
C THR A 49 6.71 11.99 5.10
N GLY A 50 6.95 11.83 6.39
CA GLY A 50 6.25 12.54 7.44
C GLY A 50 6.48 11.90 8.80
N GLU A 51 6.20 12.63 9.86
CA GLU A 51 6.39 12.18 11.24
C GLU A 51 5.49 10.99 11.60
N ILE A 52 5.84 10.28 12.67
CA ILE A 52 5.01 9.19 13.21
C ILE A 52 3.65 9.76 13.64
N GLY A 53 2.56 9.08 13.28
CA GLY A 53 1.21 9.52 13.62
C GLY A 53 0.64 10.62 12.72
N CYS A 54 1.34 11.10 11.67
CA CYS A 54 0.81 12.11 10.77
C CYS A 54 -0.23 11.59 9.75
N GLY A 55 -0.64 10.32 9.84
CA GLY A 55 -1.70 9.75 8.99
C GLY A 55 -1.25 9.21 7.63
N LYS A 56 0.05 8.88 7.44
CA LYS A 56 0.56 8.30 6.18
C LYS A 56 -0.18 7.04 5.76
N THR A 57 -0.27 6.05 6.66
CA THR A 57 -0.99 4.80 6.42
C THR A 57 -2.46 5.04 6.08
N THR A 58 -3.13 5.95 6.79
CA THR A 58 -4.53 6.31 6.52
C THR A 58 -4.69 7.00 5.16
N LEU A 59 -3.74 7.84 4.76
CA LEU A 59 -3.73 8.47 3.45
C LEU A 59 -3.53 7.44 2.33
N ILE A 60 -2.62 6.48 2.52
CA ILE A 60 -2.43 5.34 1.60
C ILE A 60 -3.73 4.56 1.46
N GLN A 61 -4.39 4.22 2.57
CA GLN A 61 -5.69 3.52 2.54
C GLN A 61 -6.76 4.32 1.80
N LYS A 62 -6.77 5.65 1.96
CA LYS A 62 -7.67 6.54 1.22
C LYS A 62 -7.42 6.47 -0.29
N VAL A 63 -6.16 6.56 -0.74
CA VAL A 63 -5.80 6.39 -2.16
C VAL A 63 -6.26 5.04 -2.68
N LEU A 64 -5.95 3.97 -1.95
CA LEU A 64 -6.33 2.60 -2.33
C LEU A 64 -7.84 2.42 -2.48
N SER A 65 -8.64 3.07 -1.63
CA SER A 65 -10.12 3.00 -1.71
C SER A 65 -10.72 3.68 -2.94
N GLU A 66 -9.92 4.46 -3.67
CA GLU A 66 -10.34 5.25 -4.84
C GLU A 66 -9.65 4.78 -6.13
N LEU A 67 -8.85 3.72 -6.08
CA LEU A 67 -8.22 3.15 -7.27
C LEU A 67 -9.23 2.46 -8.18
N ASP A 68 -8.99 2.56 -9.49
CA ASP A 68 -9.79 1.88 -10.50
C ASP A 68 -9.69 0.34 -10.37
N GLU A 69 -10.74 -0.37 -10.79
CA GLU A 69 -10.79 -1.85 -10.77
C GLU A 69 -9.70 -2.52 -11.62
N ASN A 70 -9.09 -1.77 -12.54
CA ASN A 70 -7.99 -2.23 -13.39
C ASN A 70 -6.62 -2.15 -12.70
N VAL A 71 -6.56 -1.70 -11.44
CA VAL A 71 -5.33 -1.63 -10.65
C VAL A 71 -5.25 -2.82 -9.70
N VAL A 72 -4.17 -3.59 -9.81
CA VAL A 72 -3.82 -4.69 -8.92
C VAL A 72 -2.78 -4.20 -7.93
N VAL A 73 -3.06 -4.37 -6.65
CA VAL A 73 -2.24 -3.81 -5.58
C VAL A 73 -1.63 -4.92 -4.74
N ALA A 74 -0.32 -4.83 -4.48
CA ALA A 74 0.32 -5.52 -3.37
C ALA A 74 0.73 -4.52 -2.28
N LYS A 75 0.58 -4.92 -1.02
CA LYS A 75 0.87 -4.13 0.19
C LYS A 75 1.83 -4.88 1.09
N ILE A 76 2.92 -4.21 1.44
CA ILE A 76 3.91 -4.70 2.40
C ILE A 76 3.87 -3.75 3.61
N PHE A 77 3.26 -4.22 4.70
CA PHE A 77 3.22 -3.49 5.98
C PHE A 77 4.30 -3.96 6.96
N GLN A 78 4.70 -5.24 6.89
CA GLN A 78 5.83 -5.77 7.63
C GLN A 78 7.06 -5.72 6.73
N THR A 79 8.03 -4.91 7.11
CA THR A 79 9.23 -4.63 6.30
C THR A 79 10.51 -5.18 6.92
N GLN A 80 10.42 -5.81 8.10
CA GLN A 80 11.51 -6.66 8.64
C GLN A 80 11.53 -8.01 7.93
N LEU A 81 11.71 -7.98 6.62
CA LEU A 81 11.76 -9.15 5.75
C LEU A 81 13.14 -9.19 5.08
N ASP A 82 13.68 -10.39 4.92
CA ASP A 82 14.76 -10.59 3.96
C ASP A 82 14.24 -10.51 2.51
N GLU A 83 15.16 -10.57 1.55
CA GLU A 83 14.84 -10.47 0.12
C GLU A 83 13.92 -11.58 -0.39
N VAL A 84 14.00 -12.79 0.17
CA VAL A 84 13.16 -13.93 -0.21
C VAL A 84 11.78 -13.77 0.41
N GLU A 85 11.74 -13.43 1.70
CA GLU A 85 10.51 -13.17 2.44
C GLU A 85 9.72 -11.99 1.84
N PHE A 86 10.40 -10.94 1.39
CA PHE A 86 9.77 -9.80 0.71
C PHE A 86 9.10 -10.23 -0.61
N LEU A 87 9.82 -10.99 -1.45
CA LEU A 87 9.27 -11.52 -2.69
C LEU A 87 8.08 -12.46 -2.43
N GLN A 88 8.17 -13.31 -1.41
CA GLN A 88 7.08 -14.20 -1.01
C GLN A 88 5.86 -13.40 -0.53
N ALA A 89 6.05 -12.42 0.36
CA ALA A 89 4.96 -11.58 0.87
C ALA A 89 4.24 -10.82 -0.25
N MET A 90 5.00 -10.25 -1.19
CA MET A 90 4.44 -9.56 -2.36
C MET A 90 3.63 -10.51 -3.25
N LEU A 91 4.18 -11.69 -3.57
CA LEU A 91 3.49 -12.68 -4.40
C LEU A 91 2.23 -13.25 -3.70
N VAL A 92 2.25 -13.40 -2.37
CA VAL A 92 1.08 -13.79 -1.58
C VAL A 92 -0.02 -12.73 -1.67
N ASP A 93 0.32 -11.44 -1.57
CA ASP A 93 -0.68 -10.37 -1.65
C ASP A 93 -1.27 -10.24 -3.07
N PHE A 94 -0.51 -10.64 -4.09
CA PHE A 94 -1.03 -10.83 -5.46
C PHE A 94 -1.88 -12.10 -5.65
N GLY A 95 -2.00 -12.95 -4.63
CA GLY A 95 -2.83 -14.16 -4.65
C GLY A 95 -2.11 -15.45 -5.08
N LEU A 96 -0.77 -15.46 -5.12
CA LEU A 96 0.04 -16.64 -5.44
C LEU A 96 0.45 -17.40 -4.17
N SER A 97 1.03 -18.60 -4.34
CA SER A 97 1.50 -19.47 -3.24
C SER A 97 2.99 -19.81 -3.36
N PRO A 98 3.91 -18.89 -2.99
CA PRO A 98 5.35 -18.95 -3.26
C PRO A 98 6.21 -19.62 -2.17
N PHE A 99 5.61 -20.24 -1.14
CA PHE A 99 6.30 -20.58 0.12
C PHE A 99 7.47 -21.57 0.00
N ASN A 100 7.47 -22.43 -1.03
CA ASN A 100 8.53 -23.42 -1.25
C ASN A 100 9.53 -23.01 -2.35
N ALA A 101 9.31 -21.86 -2.98
CA ALA A 101 10.09 -21.41 -4.12
C ALA A 101 11.40 -20.75 -3.67
N LYS A 102 12.48 -21.05 -4.39
CA LYS A 102 13.78 -20.36 -4.24
C LYS A 102 13.71 -18.99 -4.90
N LYS A 103 14.66 -18.10 -4.56
CA LYS A 103 14.74 -16.73 -5.11
C LYS A 103 14.56 -16.65 -6.63
N VAL A 104 15.21 -17.53 -7.39
CA VAL A 104 15.10 -17.56 -8.86
C VAL A 104 13.68 -17.91 -9.32
N GLU A 105 13.03 -18.88 -8.67
CA GLU A 105 11.65 -19.27 -8.96
C GLU A 105 10.67 -18.16 -8.58
N LEU A 106 10.90 -17.45 -7.47
CA LEU A 106 10.10 -16.28 -7.07
C LEU A 106 10.17 -15.15 -8.11
N LEU A 107 11.37 -14.87 -8.62
CA LEU A 107 11.56 -13.85 -9.67
C LEU A 107 10.87 -14.26 -10.97
N ASP A 108 10.90 -15.53 -11.33
CA ASP A 108 10.20 -16.08 -12.50
C ASP A 108 8.68 -16.00 -12.36
N MET A 109 8.16 -16.37 -11.18
CA MET A 109 6.73 -16.22 -10.83
C MET A 109 6.28 -14.76 -10.91
N LEU A 110 7.08 -13.84 -10.36
CA LEU A 110 6.80 -12.41 -10.44
C LEU A 110 6.78 -11.94 -11.88
N ASN A 111 7.80 -12.25 -12.68
CA ASN A 111 7.87 -11.84 -14.08
C ASN A 111 6.65 -12.33 -14.87
N THR A 112 6.30 -13.61 -14.71
CA THR A 112 5.13 -14.23 -15.34
C THR A 112 3.85 -13.49 -14.94
N PHE A 113 3.65 -13.25 -13.65
CA PHE A 113 2.50 -12.51 -13.15
C PHE A 113 2.41 -11.09 -13.73
N LEU A 114 3.53 -10.34 -13.75
CA LEU A 114 3.58 -8.98 -14.30
C LEU A 114 3.18 -8.97 -15.78
N LEU A 115 3.67 -9.93 -16.58
CA LEU A 115 3.31 -10.07 -17.99
C LEU A 115 1.84 -10.41 -18.19
N GLU A 116 1.28 -11.32 -17.39
CA GLU A 116 -0.13 -11.68 -17.45
C GLU A 116 -1.05 -10.48 -17.15
N GLN A 117 -0.74 -9.70 -16.12
CA GLN A 117 -1.52 -8.50 -15.81
C GLN A 117 -1.38 -7.45 -16.92
N PHE A 118 -0.18 -7.27 -17.47
CA PHE A 118 0.05 -6.35 -18.58
C PHE A 118 -0.80 -6.71 -19.82
N VAL A 119 -0.86 -7.99 -20.19
CA VAL A 119 -1.71 -8.47 -21.30
C VAL A 119 -3.20 -8.24 -21.03
N GLN A 120 -3.63 -8.29 -19.77
CA GLN A 120 -5.00 -7.96 -19.35
C GLN A 120 -5.27 -6.45 -19.30
N GLY A 121 -4.29 -5.60 -19.64
CA GLY A 121 -4.41 -4.15 -19.53
C GLY A 121 -4.43 -3.63 -18.10
N LYS A 122 -4.11 -4.49 -17.12
CA LYS A 122 -4.09 -4.14 -15.70
C LYS A 122 -2.80 -3.42 -15.35
N GLN A 123 -2.92 -2.48 -14.43
CA GLN A 123 -1.79 -1.79 -13.83
C GLN A 123 -1.46 -2.42 -12.49
N ILE A 124 -0.17 -2.55 -12.19
CA ILE A 124 0.29 -3.08 -10.91
C ILE A 124 0.85 -1.95 -10.07
N VAL A 125 0.47 -1.92 -8.79
CA VAL A 125 0.99 -0.98 -7.79
C VAL A 125 1.51 -1.78 -6.60
N LEU A 126 2.76 -1.54 -6.23
CA LEU A 126 3.35 -2.04 -4.99
C LEU A 126 3.40 -0.91 -3.98
N ILE A 127 2.81 -1.12 -2.81
CA ILE A 127 2.87 -0.20 -1.69
C ILE A 127 3.72 -0.83 -0.60
N VAL A 128 4.70 -0.09 -0.13
CA VAL A 128 5.51 -0.45 1.03
C VAL A 128 5.29 0.60 2.10
N ASP A 129 4.59 0.24 3.17
CA ASP A 129 4.46 1.08 4.35
C ASP A 129 5.65 0.86 5.29
N ASP A 130 5.97 1.84 6.12
CA ASP A 130 7.12 1.79 7.03
C ASP A 130 8.45 1.36 6.36
N ALA A 131 8.63 1.74 5.09
CA ALA A 131 9.78 1.35 4.24
C ALA A 131 11.16 1.67 4.83
N HIS A 132 11.25 2.55 5.82
CA HIS A 132 12.48 2.84 6.57
C HIS A 132 13.03 1.62 7.34
N ASN A 133 12.21 0.60 7.55
CA ASN A 133 12.59 -0.65 8.21
C ASN A 133 13.13 -1.71 7.22
N LEU A 134 13.11 -1.44 5.91
CA LEU A 134 13.74 -2.32 4.92
C LEU A 134 15.26 -2.34 5.12
N SER A 135 15.86 -3.51 4.92
CA SER A 135 17.32 -3.68 4.94
C SER A 135 17.98 -2.88 3.81
N THR A 136 19.11 -2.24 4.11
CA THR A 136 19.94 -1.55 3.11
C THR A 136 20.93 -2.47 2.38
N LYS A 137 20.94 -3.76 2.70
CA LYS A 137 21.84 -4.72 2.05
C LYS A 137 21.37 -5.00 0.62
N VAL A 138 22.29 -4.82 -0.33
CA VAL A 138 22.14 -5.12 -1.76
C VAL A 138 22.74 -6.48 -2.06
#